data_AF-A0A380FDC4-F1
#
_entry.id   AF-A0A380FDC4-F1
#
_cell.length_a   1.000
_cell.length_b   1.000
_cell.length_c   1.000
_cell.angle_alpha   90.00
_cell.angle_beta   90.00
_cell.angle_gamma   90.00
#
_symmetry.space_group_name_H-M   'P 1'
#
loop_
_entity.id
_entity.type
_entity.pdbx_description
1 polymer ?
#
loop_
_entity_poly.entity_id
_entity_poly.type
_entity_poly.pdbx_seq_one_letter_code
_entity_poly.pdbx_strand_id
1 'polypeptide(L)'
;MFPLIVKNLAYKAAELMKKTYNLQQGITITIDKNIPVSAGLAGGSTDAAATMRGMNRLYKLNRPLEELCELGISIGTDIPILYLW
;
A
#
# COMPACT_ATOMS: atom_id res chain seq x y z
N MET A 1 16.22 16.65 -4.98
CA MET A 1 16.21 17.25 -3.62
C MET A 1 14.76 17.61 -3.34
N PHE A 2 13.95 16.86 -2.59
CA PHE A 2 14.11 16.30 -1.24
C PHE A 2 13.73 14.80 -1.19
N PRO A 3 14.46 13.91 -0.49
CA PRO A 3 13.96 12.58 -0.17
C PRO A 3 13.00 12.75 1.01
N LEU A 4 11.72 12.97 0.71
CA LEU A 4 10.72 13.06 1.77
C LEU A 4 10.56 11.67 2.39
N ILE A 5 10.95 11.61 3.66
CA ILE A 5 10.85 10.50 4.61
C ILE A 5 9.36 10.20 4.90
N VAL A 6 8.55 9.96 3.86
CA VAL A 6 7.26 9.25 4.02
C VAL A 6 7.65 7.80 4.17
N LYS A 7 7.95 7.43 5.42
CA LYS A 7 8.38 6.10 5.85
C LYS A 7 7.47 5.00 5.29
N ASN A 8 7.82 4.52 4.11
CA ASN A 8 7.85 3.14 3.66
C ASN A 8 6.69 2.21 4.13
N LEU A 9 5.44 2.66 4.08
CA LEU A 9 4.29 1.76 4.24
C LEU A 9 3.87 1.19 2.88
N ALA A 10 3.90 2.00 1.82
CA ALA A 10 3.70 1.51 0.45
C ALA A 10 4.70 0.43 0.04
N TYR A 11 6.00 0.63 0.29
CA TYR A 11 6.98 -0.40 -0.05
C TYR A 11 6.90 -1.62 0.88
N LYS A 12 6.62 -1.46 2.19
CA LYS A 12 6.32 -2.62 3.06
C LYS A 12 5.12 -3.41 2.56
N ALA A 13 4.07 -2.72 2.11
CA ALA A 13 2.89 -3.35 1.54
C ALA A 13 3.23 -4.09 0.25
N ALA A 14 4.06 -3.50 -0.61
CA ALA A 14 4.54 -4.16 -1.81
C ALA A 14 5.41 -5.38 -1.50
N GLU A 15 6.34 -5.28 -0.56
CA GLU A 15 7.15 -6.41 -0.11
C GLU A 15 6.30 -7.53 0.48
N LEU A 16 5.30 -7.20 1.30
CA LEU A 16 4.38 -8.18 1.86
C LEU A 16 3.62 -8.90 0.74
N MET A 17 3.00 -8.16 -0.18
CA MET A 17 2.28 -8.74 -1.32
C MET A 17 3.19 -9.63 -2.18
N LYS A 18 4.42 -9.20 -2.43
CA LYS A 18 5.40 -10.01 -3.17
C LYS A 18 5.72 -11.31 -2.45
N LYS A 19 5.93 -11.27 -1.13
CA LYS A 19 6.23 -12.46 -0.32
C LYS A 19 5.03 -13.40 -0.22
N THR A 20 3.84 -12.87 0.09
CA THR A 20 2.60 -13.63 0.26
C THR A 20 2.19 -14.36 -1.03
N TYR A 21 2.32 -13.72 -2.18
CA TYR A 21 1.89 -14.29 -3.47
C TYR A 21 3.06 -14.75 -4.36
N ASN A 22 4.28 -14.84 -3.81
CA ASN A 22 5.49 -15.26 -4.52
C ASN A 22 5.72 -14.56 -5.88
N LEU A 23 5.54 -13.23 -5.90
CA LEU A 23 5.65 -12.43 -7.12
C LEU A 23 7.13 -12.23 -7.48
N GLN A 24 7.54 -12.80 -8.61
CA GLN A 24 8.92 -12.79 -9.08
C GLN A 24 9.30 -11.48 -9.80
N GLN A 25 8.33 -10.74 -10.32
CA GLN A 25 8.58 -9.52 -11.07
C GLN A 25 8.89 -8.33 -10.16
N GLY A 26 9.71 -7.40 -10.67
CA GLY A 26 9.90 -6.08 -10.08
C GLY A 26 8.63 -5.23 -10.21
N ILE A 27 8.46 -4.26 -9.31
CA ILE A 27 7.34 -3.33 -9.33
C ILE A 27 7.90 -1.91 -9.14
N THR A 28 7.37 -0.96 -9.90
CA THR A 28 7.62 0.48 -9.68
C THR A 28 6.34 1.11 -9.17
N ILE A 29 6.42 1.81 -8.04
CA ILE A 29 5.28 2.48 -7.41
C ILE A 29 5.49 3.98 -7.56
N THR A 30 4.56 4.64 -8.22
CA THR A 30 4.49 6.11 -8.29
C THR A 30 3.21 6.54 -7.62
N ILE A 31 3.33 7.39 -6.61
CA ILE A 31 2.20 7.93 -5.86
C ILE A 31 2.13 9.41 -6.20
N ASP A 32 1.11 9.77 -6.98
CA ASP A 32 0.79 11.16 -7.24
C ASP A 32 -0.20 11.64 -6.16
N LYS A 33 0.19 12.68 -5.43
CA LYS A 33 -0.65 13.28 -4.38
C LYS A 33 -0.98 14.71 -4.79
N ASN A 34 -2.25 14.96 -5.05
CA ASN A 34 -2.79 16.31 -5.23
C ASN A 34 -2.90 17.11 -3.92
N ILE A 35 -2.55 16.51 -2.78
CA ILE A 35 -2.53 17.15 -1.46
C ILE A 35 -1.08 17.31 -0.97
N PRO A 36 -0.70 18.50 -0.48
CA PRO A 36 0.67 18.77 -0.05
C PRO A 36 1.07 17.89 1.14
N VAL A 37 2.32 17.42 1.12
CA VAL A 37 2.90 16.46 2.08
C VAL A 37 3.06 17.03 3.51
N SER A 38 2.56 18.23 3.80
CA SER A 38 2.90 19.01 5.00
C SER A 38 1.85 19.04 6.11
N ALA A 39 0.71 18.35 5.99
CA ALA A 39 -0.41 18.50 6.94
C ALA A 39 -0.58 17.36 7.97
N GLY A 40 0.31 16.35 8.02
CA GLY A 40 0.13 15.21 8.92
C GLY A 40 -1.16 14.39 8.69
N LEU A 41 -1.86 14.65 7.58
CA LEU A 41 -3.23 14.22 7.30
C LEU A 41 -3.36 13.31 6.07
N ALA A 42 -2.25 12.81 5.52
CA ALA A 42 -2.23 11.86 4.40
C ALA A 42 -1.07 10.88 4.55
N GLY A 43 -1.03 10.28 5.75
CA GLY A 43 -0.01 9.37 6.26
C GLY A 43 0.02 8.05 5.50
N GLY A 44 1.16 7.38 5.48
CA GLY A 44 1.46 6.27 4.57
C GLY A 44 0.51 5.05 4.57
N SER A 45 -0.50 4.98 5.44
CA SER A 45 -1.53 3.93 5.42
C SER A 45 -2.38 3.97 4.15
N THR A 46 -2.74 5.16 3.66
CA THR A 46 -3.44 5.33 2.38
C THR A 46 -2.58 4.89 1.20
N ASP A 47 -1.29 5.25 1.25
CA ASP A 47 -0.31 4.84 0.25
C ASP A 47 -0.15 3.30 0.22
N ALA A 48 -0.17 2.64 1.38
CA ALA A 48 -0.12 1.18 1.50
C ALA A 48 -1.39 0.49 0.96
N ALA A 49 -2.57 0.95 1.35
CA ALA A 49 -3.84 0.40 0.86
C ALA A 49 -3.95 0.54 -0.67
N ALA A 50 -3.59 1.72 -1.21
CA ALA A 50 -3.56 1.95 -2.65
C ALA A 50 -2.58 1.01 -3.37
N THR A 51 -1.39 0.78 -2.78
CA THR A 51 -0.38 -0.12 -3.33
C THR A 51 -0.89 -1.57 -3.40
N MET A 52 -1.45 -2.10 -2.32
CA MET A 52 -1.96 -3.48 -2.27
C MET A 52 -3.12 -3.69 -3.27
N ARG A 53 -4.06 -2.74 -3.35
CA ARG A 53 -5.14 -2.77 -4.35
C ARG A 53 -4.59 -2.72 -5.77
N GLY A 54 -3.61 -1.86 -6.02
CA GLY A 54 -2.93 -1.74 -7.31
C GLY A 54 -2.26 -3.05 -7.72
N MET A 55 -1.52 -3.69 -6.80
CA MET A 55 -0.87 -4.98 -7.05
C MET A 55 -1.86 -6.13 -7.25
N ASN A 56 -2.93 -6.20 -6.45
CA ASN A 56 -3.99 -7.20 -6.64
C ASN A 56 -4.56 -7.16 -8.06
N ARG A 57 -4.76 -5.94 -8.60
CA ARG A 57 -5.21 -5.72 -9.99
C ARG A 57 -4.12 -5.99 -11.02
N LEU A 58 -2.91 -5.46 -10.82
CA LEU A 58 -1.79 -5.55 -11.76
C LEU A 58 -1.38 -7.01 -11.99
N TYR A 59 -1.30 -7.81 -10.93
CA TYR A 59 -0.93 -9.22 -10.98
C TYR A 59 -2.14 -10.15 -11.15
N LYS A 60 -3.36 -9.61 -11.33
CA LYS A 60 -4.61 -10.35 -11.49
C LYS A 60 -4.81 -11.44 -10.41
N LEU A 61 -4.48 -11.10 -9.17
CA LEU A 61 -4.53 -12.05 -8.04
C LEU A 61 -5.97 -12.37 -7.63
N ASN A 62 -6.92 -11.50 -8.00
CA ASN A 62 -8.37 -11.62 -7.75
C ASN A 62 -8.70 -11.90 -6.27
N ARG A 63 -7.93 -11.29 -5.37
CA ARG A 63 -8.12 -11.46 -3.93
C ARG A 63 -9.23 -10.54 -3.42
N PRO A 64 -10.09 -11.02 -2.50
CA PRO A 64 -11.12 -10.21 -1.89
C PRO A 64 -10.52 -9.08 -1.04
N LEU A 65 -11.26 -7.99 -0.84
CA LEU A 65 -10.77 -6.84 -0.09
C LEU A 65 -10.54 -7.21 1.38
N GLU A 66 -11.34 -8.13 1.90
CA GLU A 66 -11.25 -8.69 3.25
C GLU A 66 -9.87 -9.35 3.50
N GLU A 67 -9.38 -10.13 2.53
CA GLU A 67 -8.03 -10.73 2.60
C GLU A 67 -6.94 -9.64 2.56
N LEU A 68 -7.14 -8.59 1.76
CA LEU A 68 -6.23 -7.45 1.74
C LEU A 68 -6.26 -6.64 3.04
N CYS A 69 -7.42 -6.54 3.70
CA CYS A 69 -7.55 -5.94 5.04
C CYS A 69 -6.74 -6.72 6.06
N GLU A 70 -6.94 -8.05 6.11
CA GLU A 70 -6.24 -8.94 7.04
C GLU A 70 -4.72 -8.84 6.86
N LEU A 71 -4.24 -8.84 5.62
CA LEU A 71 -2.83 -8.59 5.32
C LEU A 71 -2.40 -7.18 5.73
N GLY A 72 -3.26 -6.18 5.56
CA GLY A 72 -3.04 -4.79 5.94
C GLY A 72 -2.78 -4.58 7.43
N ILE A 73 -3.39 -5.40 8.30
CA ILE A 73 -3.19 -5.36 9.77
C ILE A 73 -1.69 -5.51 10.10
N SER A 74 -0.97 -6.37 9.37
CA SER A 74 0.45 -6.63 9.62
C SER A 74 1.36 -5.44 9.29
N ILE A 75 0.87 -4.48 8.50
CA ILE A 75 1.61 -3.30 8.06
C ILE A 75 1.28 -2.09 8.96
N GLY A 76 0.04 -1.98 9.43
CA GLY A 76 -0.41 -0.96 10.38
C GLY A 76 -1.92 -0.98 10.63
N THR A 77 -2.34 -0.56 11.82
CA THR A 77 -3.73 -0.60 12.29
C THR A 77 -4.69 0.28 11.49
N ASP A 78 -4.17 1.32 10.82
CA ASP A 78 -4.96 2.28 10.03
C ASP A 78 -5.10 1.88 8.55
N ILE A 79 -4.52 0.76 8.10
CA ILE A 79 -4.65 0.28 6.72
C ILE A 79 -5.97 -0.49 6.49
N PRO A 80 -6.38 -1.42 7.37
CA PRO A 80 -7.65 -2.15 7.22
C PRO A 80 -8.87 -1.24 7.13
N ILE A 81 -8.91 -0.16 7.93
CA ILE A 81 -10.05 0.76 7.95
C ILE A 81 -10.26 1.44 6.59
N LEU A 82 -9.22 1.61 5.78
CA LEU A 82 -9.29 2.27 4.46
C LEU A 82 -9.90 1.41 3.35
N TYR A 83 -10.17 0.13 3.62
CA TYR A 83 -10.90 -0.75 2.72
C TYR A 83 -12.39 -0.84 3.04
N LEU A 84 -12.78 -0.41 4.24
CA LEU A 84 -14.14 -0.47 4.77
C LEU A 84 -14.95 0.82 4.49
N TRP A 85 -14.34 1.80 3.83
CA TRP A 85 -14.91 3.10 3.49
C TRP A 85 -14.81 3.37 1.98
#